data_AF-A0A847DJZ6-F1
#
_entry.id   AF-A0A847DJZ6-F1
#
_cell.length_a   1.000
_cell.length_b   1.000
_cell.length_c   1.000
_cell.angle_alpha   90.00
_cell.angle_beta   90.00
_cell.angle_gamma   90.00
#
_symmetry.space_group_name_H-M   'P 1'
#
loop_
_entity.id
_entity.type
_entity.pdbx_description
1 polymer ?
#
loop_
_entity_poly.entity_id
_entity_poly.type
_entity_poly.pdbx_seq_one_letter_code
_entity_poly.pdbx_strand_id
1 'polypeptide(L)' 'MIPFPDITPYIFKIGPFQIRWYGLMYLIGFLAAYLLIKRQETREIISIIHG' A
#
# COMPACT_ATOMS: atom_id res chain seq x y z
N MET A 1 -10.53 12.79 -32.04
CA MET A 1 -10.94 12.93 -30.62
C MET A 1 -10.73 11.59 -29.94
N ILE A 2 -9.85 11.52 -28.93
CA ILE A 2 -9.61 10.29 -28.19
C ILE A 2 -10.72 10.20 -27.13
N PRO A 3 -11.53 9.14 -27.09
CA PRO A 3 -12.55 9.00 -26.05
C PRO A 3 -11.86 8.90 -24.68
N PHE A 4 -12.40 9.64 -23.70
CA PHE A 4 -11.94 9.51 -22.33
C PHE A 4 -12.20 8.08 -21.85
N PRO A 5 -11.24 7.44 -21.19
CA PRO A 5 -11.46 6.11 -20.66
C PRO A 5 -12.39 6.18 -19.45
N ASP A 6 -13.51 5.46 -19.51
CA ASP A 6 -14.47 5.32 -18.41
C ASP A 6 -13.92 4.37 -17.32
N ILE A 7 -12.91 4.85 -16.60
CA ILE A 7 -12.32 4.12 -15.48
C ILE A 7 -13.17 4.39 -14.23
N THR A 8 -13.82 3.34 -13.71
CA THR A 8 -14.60 3.45 -12.48
C THR A 8 -13.67 3.71 -11.28
N PRO A 9 -13.94 4.72 -10.43
CA PRO A 9 -13.04 5.10 -9.33
C PRO A 9 -13.09 4.15 -8.13
N TYR A 10 -13.95 3.14 -8.18
CA TYR A 10 -14.15 2.14 -7.14
C TYR A 10 -13.77 0.74 -7.62
N ILE A 11 -13.28 -0.08 -6.69
CA ILE A 11 -12.95 -1.48 -6.86
C ILE A 11 -14.17 -2.34 -6.47
N PHE A 12 -14.73 -2.05 -5.29
CA PHE A 12 -15.92 -2.73 -4.76
C PHE A 12 -16.88 -1.71 -4.18
N LYS A 13 -18.17 -1.94 -4.40
CA LYS A 13 -19.27 -1.16 -3.83
C LYS A 13 -20.17 -2.10 -3.05
N ILE A 14 -20.23 -1.93 -1.74
CA ILE A 14 -21.13 -2.66 -0.83
C ILE A 14 -22.01 -1.62 -0.14
N GLY A 15 -23.22 -1.42 -0.67
CA GLY A 15 -24.16 -0.41 -0.17
C GLY A 15 -23.56 1.02 -0.19
N PRO A 16 -23.54 1.75 0.95
CA PRO A 16 -22.93 3.08 1.04
C PRO A 16 -21.39 3.05 1.06
N PHE A 17 -20.78 1.88 1.25
CA PHE A 17 -19.33 1.74 1.29
C PHE A 17 -18.78 1.50 -0.11
N GLN A 18 -17.91 2.41 -0.56
CA GLN A 18 -17.19 2.34 -1.83
C GLN A 18 -15.69 2.29 -1.56
N ILE A 19 -15.07 1.17 -1.91
CA ILE A 19 -13.61 1.00 -1.82
C ILE A 19 -13.02 1.57 -3.10
N ARG A 20 -12.16 2.57 -2.97
CA ARG A 20 -11.58 3.31 -4.11
C ARG A 20 -10.16 2.86 -4.39
N TRP A 21 -9.74 2.94 -5.66
CA TRP A 21 -8.38 2.57 -6.07
C TRP A 21 -7.30 3.38 -5.34
N TYR A 22 -7.52 4.68 -5.12
CA TYR A 22 -6.58 5.52 -4.38
C TYR A 22 -6.39 5.05 -2.93
N GLY A 23 -7.46 4.61 -2.27
CA GLY A 23 -7.38 4.08 -0.90
C GLY A 23 -6.58 2.79 -0.84
N LEU A 24 -6.79 1.90 -1.81
CA LEU A 24 -6.01 0.67 -1.93
C LEU A 24 -4.52 0.96 -2.16
N MET A 25 -4.19 1.95 -2.99
CA MET A 25 -2.80 2.35 -3.22
C MET A 25 -2.11 2.83 -1.95
N TYR A 26 -2.77 3.64 -1.12
CA TYR A 26 -2.23 4.03 0.18
C TYR A 26 -1.99 2.83 1.10
N LEU A 27 -2.94 1.87 1.14
CA LEU A 27 -2.79 0.66 1.96
C LEU A 27 -1.59 -0.17 1.52
N ILE A 28 -1.40 -0.37 0.21
CA ILE A 28 -0.27 -1.13 -0.35
C ILE A 28 1.06 -0.42 -0.05
N GLY A 29 1.14 0.89 -0.24
CA GLY A 29 2.35 1.66 0.06
C GLY A 29 2.72 1.60 1.53
N PHE A 30 1.72 1.72 2.41
CA PHE A 30 1.91 1.57 3.85
C PHE A 30 2.39 0.17 4.23
N LEU A 31 1.77 -0.88 3.66
CA LEU A 31 2.19 -2.26 3.91
C LEU A 31 3.64 -2.50 3.45
N ALA A 32 4.00 -1.99 2.28
CA ALA A 32 5.35 -2.11 1.74
C ALA A 32 6.39 -1.42 2.64
N ALA A 33 6.10 -0.20 3.08
CA ALA A 33 6.96 0.54 4.01
C ALA A 33 7.08 -0.19 5.37
N TYR A 34 5.97 -0.66 5.93
CA TYR A 34 5.95 -1.40 7.18
C TYR A 34 6.78 -2.70 7.11
N LEU A 35 6.63 -3.48 6.03
CA LEU A 35 7.41 -4.70 5.82
C LEU A 35 8.90 -4.41 5.62
N LEU A 36 9.23 -3.30 4.98
CA LEU A 36 10.62 -2.88 4.76
C LEU A 36 11.28 -2.47 6.09
N ILE A 37 10.59 -1.66 6.90
CA ILE A 37 11.07 -1.25 8.24
C ILE A 37 11.27 -2.49 9.14
N LYS A 38 10.28 -3.37 9.21
CA LYS A 38 10.37 -4.61 9.99
C LYS A 38 11.55 -5.50 9.58
N ARG A 39 11.87 -5.53 8.29
CA ARG A 39 13.05 -6.25 7.77
C ARG A 39 14.37 -5.57 8.14
N GLN A 40 14.39 -4.25 8.29
CA GLN A 40 15.58 -3.50 8.70
C GLN A 40 15.86 -3.61 10.20
N GLU A 41 14.84 -3.58 11.07
CA GLU A 41 15.01 -3.75 12.52
C GLU A 41 15.74 -5.07 12.86
N THR A 42 15.45 -6.14 12.12
CA THR A 42 16.15 -7.43 12.28
C THR A 42 17.63 -7.35 11.92
N ARG A 43 18.01 -6.44 11.00
CA ARG A 43 19.41 -6.27 10.56
C ARG A 43 20.20 -5.34 11.49
N GLU A 44 19.59 -4.28 12.02
CA GLU A 44 20.28 -3.40 12.97
C GLU A 44 20.60 -4.09 14.29
N ILE A 45 19.70 -4.93 14.83
CA ILE A 45 19.98 -5.69 16.06
C ILE A 45 21.18 -6.63 15.87
N ILE A 46 21.30 -7.28 14.72
CA ILE A 46 22.44 -8.16 14.42
C ILE A 46 23.74 -7.35 14.28
N SER A 47 23.68 -6.15 13.70
CA SER A 47 24.84 -5.25 13.57
C SER A 47 25.32 -4.70 14.92
N ILE A 48 24.42 -4.46 15.88
CA ILE A 48 24.77 -3.98 17.22
C ILE A 48 25.38 -5.12 18.07
N ILE A 49 24.94 -6.37 17.87
CA ILE A 49 25.41 -7.52 18.66
C ILE A 49 26.77 -8.06 18.16
N HIS A 50 27.12 -7.84 16.88
CA HIS A 50 28.39 -8.29 16.28
C HIS A 50 29.44 -7.16 16.11
N GLY A 51 29.19 -5.98 16.68
CA GLY A 51 30.11 -4.83 16.67
C GLY A 51 30.90 -4.68 17.97
#